data_AF-H6QQQ5-F1
#
_entry.id   AF-H6QQQ5-F1
#
_cell.length_a   1.000
_cell.length_b   1.000
_cell.length_c   1.000
_cell.angle_alpha   90.00
_cell.angle_beta   90.00
_cell.angle_gamma   90.00
#
_symmetry.space_group_name_H-M   'P 1'
#
loop_
_entity.id
_entity.type
_entity.pdbx_description
1 polymer ?
#
loop_
_entity_poly.entity_id
_entity_poly.type
_entity_poly.pdbx_seq_one_letter_code
_entity_poly.pdbx_strand_id
1 'polypeptide(L)'
;MAINGFEAYDCTIDEEVHVMTSLMCFTADSPMHAEITNTHVPGNSLNSCRYCTLSSPTLADRKKIPYVGKFVQKNSHGSNCPNNMRTMEQTIENSKKLWTFAKNR
;
A
#
# COMPACT_ATOMS: atom_id res chain seq x y z
N MET A 1 -16.73 -16.89 -3.52
CA MET A 1 -15.61 -17.51 -4.25
C MET A 1 -15.98 -17.53 -5.71
N ALA A 2 -15.15 -16.96 -6.60
CA ALA A 2 -15.42 -17.04 -8.03
C ALA A 2 -15.02 -18.44 -8.50
N ILE A 3 -15.98 -19.19 -9.04
CA ILE A 3 -15.81 -20.58 -9.48
C ILE A 3 -15.67 -20.71 -11.00
N ASN A 4 -15.93 -19.63 -11.73
CA ASN A 4 -15.86 -19.60 -13.19
C ASN A 4 -14.73 -18.67 -13.61
N GLY A 5 -13.64 -19.26 -14.09
CA GLY A 5 -12.55 -18.54 -14.74
C GLY A 5 -12.85 -18.21 -16.20
N PHE A 6 -11.84 -17.73 -16.92
CA PHE A 6 -11.89 -17.51 -18.36
C PHE A 6 -10.54 -17.85 -19.00
N GLU A 7 -10.54 -18.20 -20.27
CA GLU A 7 -9.33 -18.43 -21.05
C GLU A 7 -8.74 -17.09 -21.52
N ALA A 8 -7.43 -16.94 -21.40
CA ALA A 8 -6.68 -15.78 -21.86
C ALA A 8 -5.33 -16.22 -22.40
N TYR A 9 -4.72 -15.45 -23.29
CA TYR A 9 -3.39 -15.76 -23.82
C TYR A 9 -2.31 -14.98 -23.06
N ASP A 10 -1.29 -15.68 -22.54
CA ASP A 10 -0.16 -15.11 -21.82
C ASP A 10 1.06 -14.98 -22.75
N CYS A 11 1.34 -13.74 -23.15
CA CYS A 11 2.44 -13.43 -24.06
C CYS A 11 3.85 -13.63 -23.46
N THR A 12 3.98 -13.81 -22.14
CA THR A 12 5.28 -14.07 -21.51
C THR A 12 5.72 -15.52 -21.64
N ILE A 13 4.76 -16.43 -21.79
CA ILE A 13 5.00 -17.87 -21.96
C ILE A 13 4.54 -18.41 -23.33
N ASP A 14 3.89 -17.58 -24.15
CA ASP A 14 3.40 -17.92 -25.50
C ASP A 14 2.33 -19.04 -25.50
N GLU A 15 1.45 -19.03 -24.50
CA GLU A 15 0.44 -20.08 -24.31
C GLU A 15 -0.93 -19.54 -23.87
N GLU A 16 -1.98 -20.31 -24.14
CA GLU A 16 -3.34 -20.07 -23.65
C GLU A 16 -3.47 -20.60 -22.21
N VAL A 17 -3.89 -19.72 -21.29
CA VAL A 17 -3.98 -19.98 -19.86
C VAL A 17 -5.40 -19.81 -19.34
N HIS A 18 -5.79 -20.60 -18.34
CA HIS A 18 -7.07 -20.46 -17.66
C HIS A 18 -6.94 -19.55 -16.42
N VAL A 19 -7.51 -18.35 -16.49
CA VAL A 19 -7.42 -17.32 -15.45
C VAL A 19 -8.50 -17.54 -14.40
N MET A 20 -8.09 -17.78 -13.16
CA MET A 20 -8.96 -17.93 -11.99
C MET A 20 -8.73 -16.80 -11.00
N THR A 21 -9.81 -16.16 -10.52
CA THR A 21 -9.73 -15.12 -9.48
C THR A 21 -10.13 -15.67 -8.11
N SER A 22 -9.16 -15.82 -7.21
CA SER A 22 -9.42 -16.18 -5.82
C SER A 22 -9.66 -14.93 -4.98
N LEU A 23 -10.90 -14.74 -4.51
CA LEU A 23 -11.22 -13.73 -3.50
C LEU A 23 -10.84 -14.26 -2.11
N MET A 24 -9.73 -13.78 -1.55
CA MET A 24 -9.41 -14.01 -0.13
C MET A 24 -10.21 -13.03 0.73
N CYS A 25 -11.27 -13.51 1.37
CA CYS A 25 -12.04 -12.74 2.33
C CYS A 25 -11.39 -12.83 3.71
N PHE A 26 -10.56 -11.84 4.06
CA PHE A 26 -10.02 -11.73 5.42
C PHE A 26 -11.05 -11.09 6.35
N THR A 27 -11.41 -11.77 7.44
CA THR A 27 -12.23 -11.19 8.50
C THR A 27 -11.47 -9.98 9.09
N ALA A 28 -12.12 -8.82 9.04
CA ALA A 28 -11.51 -7.51 9.35
C ALA A 28 -10.96 -7.42 10.79
N ASP A 29 -11.40 -8.30 11.68
CA ASP A 29 -11.00 -8.30 13.09
C ASP A 29 -9.83 -9.25 13.42
N SER A 30 -9.30 -9.98 12.43
CA SER A 30 -8.15 -10.86 12.68
C SER A 30 -6.82 -10.11 12.54
N PRO A 31 -5.83 -10.35 13.43
CA PRO A 31 -4.49 -9.78 13.27
C PRO A 31 -3.83 -10.18 11.92
N MET A 32 -4.25 -11.30 11.33
CA MET A 32 -3.87 -11.72 9.96
C MET A 32 -4.28 -10.71 8.88
N HIS A 33 -5.42 -10.04 9.04
CA HIS A 33 -5.85 -9.00 8.09
C HIS A 33 -4.84 -7.85 8.05
N ALA A 34 -4.29 -7.45 9.20
CA ALA A 34 -3.30 -6.39 9.24
C ALA A 34 -2.00 -6.80 8.52
N GLU A 35 -1.52 -8.03 8.68
CA GLU A 35 -0.28 -8.45 8.01
C GLU A 35 -0.41 -8.46 6.49
N ILE A 36 -1.54 -8.96 5.98
CA ILE A 36 -1.78 -9.13 4.53
C ILE A 36 -2.18 -7.81 3.86
N THR A 37 -2.92 -6.93 4.53
CA THR A 37 -3.29 -5.61 3.98
C THR A 37 -2.24 -4.52 4.20
N ASN A 38 -1.21 -4.79 5.02
CA ASN A 38 -0.04 -3.92 5.17
C ASN A 38 1.16 -4.36 4.30
N THR A 39 0.98 -5.39 3.45
CA THR A 39 1.95 -5.71 2.40
C THR A 39 2.21 -4.47 1.55
N HIS A 40 3.46 -4.22 1.17
CA HIS A 40 3.90 -3.02 0.42
C HIS A 40 3.27 -2.86 -0.98
N VAL A 41 2.37 -3.75 -1.38
CA VAL A 41 1.72 -3.79 -2.70
C VAL A 41 0.55 -2.80 -2.73
N PRO A 42 0.39 -2.02 -3.80
CA PRO A 42 -0.62 -0.97 -3.88
C PRO A 42 -2.01 -1.56 -4.20
N GLY A 43 -2.63 -2.21 -3.22
CA GLY A 43 -4.10 -2.19 -3.13
C GLY A 43 -4.52 -0.87 -2.50
N ASN A 44 -5.69 -0.33 -2.86
CA ASN A 44 -6.24 0.94 -2.37
C ASN A 44 -6.10 1.09 -0.84
N SER A 45 -4.98 1.64 -0.38
CA SER A 45 -4.65 1.78 1.03
C SER A 45 -4.93 3.23 1.42
N LEU A 46 -5.68 3.42 2.50
CA LEU A 46 -6.02 4.75 3.05
C LEU A 46 -4.79 5.51 3.62
N ASN A 47 -3.57 4.97 3.46
CA ASN A 47 -2.32 5.55 3.93
C ASN A 47 -1.46 6.04 2.77
N SER A 48 -0.97 7.29 2.88
CA SER A 48 -0.37 8.04 1.77
C SER A 48 0.93 7.45 1.19
N CYS A 49 1.60 6.52 1.88
CA CYS A 49 2.59 5.64 1.28
C CYS A 49 2.93 4.49 2.26
N ARG A 50 2.73 3.24 1.84
CA ARG A 50 3.22 2.06 2.60
C ARG A 50 4.73 1.83 2.40
N TYR A 51 5.27 2.31 1.28
CA TYR A 51 6.63 2.08 0.81
C TYR A 51 7.69 2.99 1.45
N CYS A 52 7.36 4.27 1.66
CA CYS A 52 8.29 5.24 2.22
C CYS A 52 7.72 5.94 3.45
N THR A 53 8.59 6.70 4.12
CA THR A 53 8.28 7.50 5.31
C THR A 53 7.49 8.79 5.03
N LEU A 54 7.01 8.98 3.80
CA LEU A 54 6.21 10.14 3.40
C LEU A 54 4.93 10.24 4.25
N SER A 55 4.80 11.35 4.96
CA SER A 55 3.66 11.67 5.80
C SER A 55 3.36 13.17 5.77
N SER A 56 2.17 13.53 6.24
CA SER A 56 1.69 14.91 6.36
C SER A 56 0.86 15.03 7.64
N PRO A 57 1.03 16.10 8.43
CA PRO A 57 0.29 16.26 9.68
C PRO A 57 -1.20 16.52 9.45
N THR A 58 -1.57 17.19 8.36
CA THR A 58 -2.98 17.42 7.98
C THR A 58 -3.25 17.06 6.53
N LEU A 59 -4.54 16.89 6.18
CA LEU A 59 -4.98 16.72 4.79
C LEU A 59 -4.78 17.99 3.96
N ALA A 60 -4.87 19.17 4.57
CA ALA A 60 -4.64 20.45 3.90
C ALA A 60 -3.19 20.58 3.44
N ASP A 61 -2.24 20.10 4.25
CA ASP A 61 -0.81 20.15 3.93
C ASP A 61 -0.42 19.25 2.75
N ARG A 62 -1.21 18.21 2.45
CA ARG A 62 -0.96 17.35 1.28
C ARG A 62 -1.10 18.08 -0.05
N LYS A 63 -1.81 19.20 -0.08
CA LYS A 63 -2.00 20.03 -1.28
C LYS A 63 -0.87 21.06 -1.46
N LYS A 64 0.00 21.22 -0.47
CA LYS A 64 1.08 22.21 -0.51
C LYS A 64 2.30 21.68 -1.24
N ILE A 65 3.01 22.58 -1.92
CA ILE A 65 4.23 22.27 -2.70
C ILE A 65 5.26 21.43 -1.94
N PRO A 66 5.56 21.65 -0.64
CA PRO A 66 6.53 20.83 0.08
C PRO A 66 6.16 19.34 0.14
N TYR A 67 4.86 19.03 0.30
CA TYR A 67 4.40 17.65 0.30
C TYR A 67 4.40 17.06 -1.11
N VAL A 68 3.88 17.81 -2.09
CA VAL A 68 3.84 17.37 -3.49
C VAL A 68 5.25 17.10 -4.01
N GLY A 69 6.23 17.96 -3.70
CA GLY A 69 7.64 17.75 -4.04
C GLY A 69 8.17 16.42 -3.50
N LYS A 70 7.96 16.15 -2.20
CA LYS A 70 8.34 14.86 -1.60
C LYS A 70 7.57 13.68 -2.22
N PHE A 71 6.29 13.84 -2.54
CA PHE A 71 5.49 12.82 -3.19
C PHE A 71 6.06 12.41 -4.56
N VAL A 72 6.50 13.39 -5.35
CA VAL A 72 7.18 13.15 -6.64
C VAL A 72 8.68 12.90 -6.49
N GLN A 73 9.19 12.77 -5.27
CA GLN A 73 10.61 12.53 -4.97
C GLN A 73 11.54 13.60 -5.56
N LYS A 74 11.13 14.86 -5.44
CA LYS A 74 11.89 16.04 -5.87
C LYS A 74 12.15 16.99 -4.70
N ASN A 75 13.32 17.62 -4.69
CA ASN A 75 13.60 18.72 -3.79
C ASN A 75 13.04 20.05 -4.33
N SER A 76 13.22 21.14 -3.58
CA SER A 76 12.80 22.50 -3.98
C SER A 76 13.44 23.01 -5.27
N HIS A 77 14.55 22.41 -5.70
CA HIS A 77 15.26 22.75 -6.94
C HIS A 77 14.91 21.82 -8.11
N GLY A 78 13.98 20.88 -7.92
CA GLY A 78 13.56 19.93 -8.96
C GLY A 78 14.53 18.76 -9.19
N SER A 79 15.60 18.65 -8.40
CA SER A 79 16.51 17.50 -8.43
C SER A 79 15.86 16.28 -7.79
N ASN A 80 16.27 15.09 -8.22
CA ASN A 80 15.82 13.83 -7.63
C ASN A 80 16.25 13.77 -6.15
N CYS A 81 15.28 13.51 -5.28
CA CYS A 81 15.46 13.39 -3.85
C CYS A 81 14.49 12.31 -3.34
N PRO A 82 14.88 11.02 -3.43
CA PRO A 82 14.04 9.92 -3.01
C PRO A 82 13.74 9.98 -1.50
N ASN A 83 12.51 9.63 -1.12
CA ASN A 83 12.15 9.53 0.29
C ASN A 83 12.82 8.33 0.95
N ASN A 84 13.09 8.43 2.25
CA ASN A 84 13.56 7.29 3.01
C ASN A 84 12.54 6.16 3.00
N MET A 85 13.03 4.98 2.65
CA MET A 85 12.31 3.73 2.63
C MET A 85 11.92 3.29 4.03
N ARG A 86 10.74 2.68 4.15
CA ARG A 86 10.32 2.04 5.40
C ARG A 86 10.81 0.59 5.41
N THR A 87 11.25 0.09 6.55
CA THR A 87 11.52 -1.34 6.71
C THR A 87 10.24 -2.12 7.02
N MET A 88 10.27 -3.44 6.90
CA MET A 88 9.11 -4.27 7.26
C MET A 88 8.82 -4.20 8.75
N GLU A 89 9.85 -4.18 9.58
CA GLU A 89 9.74 -4.09 11.05
C GLU A 89 9.04 -2.79 11.46
N GLN A 90 9.43 -1.66 10.86
CA GLN A 90 8.78 -0.37 11.09
C GLN A 90 7.31 -0.38 10.62
N THR A 91 7.00 -1.09 9.53
CA THR A 91 5.63 -1.22 9.01
C THR A 91 4.75 -2.00 9.98
N ILE A 92 5.25 -3.10 10.51
CA ILE A 92 4.58 -3.92 11.52
C ILE A 92 4.34 -3.10 12.80
N GLU A 93 5.35 -2.40 13.29
CA GLU A 93 5.25 -1.57 14.50
C GLU A 93 4.20 -0.47 14.35
N ASN A 94 4.24 0.27 13.24
CA ASN A 94 3.26 1.34 12.97
C ASN A 94 1.83 0.81 12.86
N SER A 95 1.66 -0.38 12.28
CA SER A 95 0.34 -1.01 12.14
C SER A 95 -0.23 -1.42 13.50
N LYS A 96 0.60 -1.97 14.40
CA LYS A 96 0.22 -2.24 15.79
C LYS A 96 -0.20 -0.97 16.52
N LYS A 97 0.57 0.12 16.38
CA LYS A 97 0.24 1.43 16.98
C LYS A 97 -1.12 1.95 16.49
N LEU A 98 -1.37 1.89 15.19
CA LEU A 98 -2.65 2.31 14.60
C LEU A 98 -3.82 1.47 15.10
N TRP A 99 -3.67 0.15 15.18
CA TRP A 99 -4.71 -0.74 15.70
C TRP A 99 -5.03 -0.44 17.16
N THR A 100 -4.01 -0.28 18.02
CA THR A 100 -4.20 0.08 19.43
C THR A 100 -4.90 1.43 19.58
N PHE A 101 -4.50 2.43 18.79
CA PHE A 101 -5.16 3.73 18.80
C PHE A 101 -6.64 3.65 18.39
N ALA A 102 -6.95 2.89 17.34
CA ALA A 102 -8.32 2.72 16.85
C ALA A 102 -9.21 1.94 17.83
N LYS A 103 -8.65 0.94 18.53
CA LYS A 103 -9.37 0.13 19.51
C LYS A 103 -9.70 0.86 20.81
N ASN A 104 -8.83 1.79 21.22
CA ASN A 104 -8.97 2.55 22.47
C ASN A 104 -9.74 3.88 22.28
N ARG A 105 -10.39 4.06 21.13
CA ARG A 105 -11.14 5.26 20.76
C ARG A 105 -12.63 4.96 20.70
#